data_AF-A0A954QCG6-F1
#
_entry.id   AF-A0A954QCG6-F1
#
_cell.length_a   1.000
_cell.length_b   1.000
_cell.length_c   1.000
_cell.angle_alpha   90.00
_cell.angle_beta   90.00
_cell.angle_gamma   90.00
#
_symmetry.space_group_name_H-M   'P 1'
#
loop_
_entity.id
_entity.type
_entity.pdbx_description
1 polymer ?
#
loop_
_entity_poly.entity_id
_entity_poly.type
_entity_poly.pdbx_seq_one_letter_code
_entity_poly.pdbx_strand_id
1 'polypeptide(L)'
;MKCTLTLLIIVWQLALAHRTSGSDSLWSHLQSTDDLGETRDMTAEWADGTLRLTAQPPAASNNRYAWAVVPAPTTGWDLATRASVEAEIINRSDRPVDVIMWVVGDRGWDAVPDAATLGPNESRRFSCSLRHTYPDQTPKVDPTHIKQVQFMITGRVTQPVTLEVRELQSVGTALPWQRPPTRLDVPPVTDAPPRPGQRVRYRLADDEGTGIYSVLNLPEDWQAGKSYPVIVEYPGNIFFVPACYSTGLPEQCVIGYGMTKGTGAICVGLPFIDRAAGVIAEDGWGNADDTADYAVNMVEEVCSTFGGDRNNIVLTGFSRGALACGYIGLRNDRIATLWKGFHACQHYDGDGWRGATRDDAIQRAARFRGKAVFQTDNSQEQFQLVMDAMKTEVTWADSGLGAHATAMFLDDRPPTQQLREWYAKLVGAE
;
A
#
# COMPACT_ATOMS: atom_id res chain seq x y z
N MET A 1 -59.18 -53.16 23.33
CA MET A 1 -59.17 -51.70 23.61
C MET A 1 -58.10 -51.41 24.65
N LYS A 2 -56.98 -50.85 24.20
CA LYS A 2 -55.93 -50.12 24.94
C LYS A 2 -54.72 -50.10 23.99
N CYS A 3 -54.28 -48.93 23.56
CA CYS A 3 -53.01 -48.79 22.86
C CYS A 3 -52.27 -47.58 23.38
N THR A 4 -50.99 -47.86 23.64
CA THR A 4 -50.05 -47.12 24.46
C THR A 4 -49.17 -46.26 23.56
N LEU A 5 -48.80 -45.10 24.10
CA LEU A 5 -47.82 -44.14 23.61
C LEU A 5 -46.46 -44.80 23.30
N THR A 6 -45.79 -44.41 22.21
CA THR A 6 -44.32 -44.44 22.14
C THR A 6 -43.79 -43.29 21.27
N LEU A 7 -42.83 -42.59 21.86
CA LEU A 7 -42.05 -41.42 21.46
C LEU A 7 -41.44 -41.51 20.04
N LEU A 8 -41.54 -40.43 19.25
CA LEU A 8 -40.70 -40.21 18.06
C LEU A 8 -39.71 -39.08 18.34
N ILE A 9 -38.42 -39.41 18.28
CA ILE A 9 -37.28 -38.49 18.34
C ILE A 9 -37.20 -37.76 16.99
N ILE A 10 -37.37 -36.44 16.99
CA ILE A 10 -37.16 -35.59 15.81
C ILE A 10 -35.66 -35.26 15.74
N VAL A 11 -34.95 -35.89 14.80
CA VAL A 11 -33.63 -35.44 14.37
C VAL A 11 -33.83 -34.29 13.39
N TRP A 12 -33.60 -33.06 13.84
CA TRP A 12 -33.43 -31.90 12.96
C TRP A 12 -32.11 -32.06 12.19
N GLN A 13 -32.20 -32.50 10.93
CA GLN A 13 -31.11 -32.32 9.97
C GLN A 13 -31.05 -30.84 9.60
N LEU A 14 -30.14 -30.10 10.24
CA LEU A 14 -29.58 -28.88 9.68
C LEU A 14 -28.83 -29.28 8.40
N ALA A 15 -29.41 -28.98 7.25
CA ALA A 15 -28.73 -29.02 5.98
C ALA A 15 -27.61 -27.95 5.97
N LEU A 16 -26.44 -28.31 6.51
CA LEU A 16 -25.19 -27.75 6.01
C LEU A 16 -25.09 -28.22 4.56
N ALA A 17 -25.45 -27.34 3.63
CA ALA A 17 -25.03 -27.49 2.25
C ALA A 17 -23.50 -27.44 2.23
N HIS A 18 -22.87 -28.61 2.31
CA HIS A 18 -21.51 -28.80 1.83
C HIS A 18 -21.51 -28.46 0.34
N ARG A 19 -21.21 -27.20 -0.01
CA ARG A 19 -20.71 -26.85 -1.34
C ARG A 19 -19.29 -27.43 -1.45
N THR A 20 -19.18 -28.71 -1.78
CA THR A 20 -17.90 -29.29 -2.20
C THR A 20 -17.69 -29.04 -3.69
N SER A 21 -16.55 -28.42 -4.01
CA SER A 21 -15.94 -28.22 -5.33
C SER A 21 -16.80 -27.55 -6.41
N GLY A 22 -16.98 -26.23 -6.30
CA GLY A 22 -17.49 -25.39 -7.38
C GLY A 22 -16.73 -24.06 -7.40
N SER A 23 -16.43 -23.56 -8.60
CA SER A 23 -15.96 -22.19 -8.77
C SER A 23 -17.13 -21.22 -8.57
N ASP A 24 -16.88 -20.09 -7.91
CA ASP A 24 -17.88 -19.03 -7.73
C ASP A 24 -17.43 -17.77 -8.50
N SER A 25 -18.31 -17.21 -9.33
CA SER A 25 -18.05 -15.99 -10.09
C SER A 25 -17.89 -14.77 -9.16
N LEU A 26 -16.80 -14.02 -9.34
CA LEU A 26 -16.42 -12.89 -8.48
C LEU A 26 -16.84 -11.53 -9.03
N TRP A 27 -17.43 -11.45 -10.21
CA TRP A 27 -17.95 -10.20 -10.79
C TRP A 27 -19.47 -10.22 -11.00
N SER A 28 -20.17 -11.19 -10.40
CA SER A 28 -21.63 -11.33 -10.51
C SER A 28 -22.41 -10.17 -9.89
N HIS A 29 -21.77 -9.36 -9.03
CA HIS A 29 -22.33 -8.15 -8.45
C HIS A 29 -22.24 -6.93 -9.37
N LEU A 30 -21.45 -7.00 -10.44
CA LEU A 30 -21.33 -5.92 -11.43
C LEU A 30 -22.46 -6.03 -12.46
N GLN A 31 -23.14 -4.92 -12.75
CA GLN A 31 -24.22 -4.84 -13.73
C GLN A 31 -23.75 -4.22 -15.05
N SER A 32 -22.71 -3.38 -14.99
CA SER A 32 -22.17 -2.64 -16.11
C SER A 32 -20.68 -2.32 -15.92
N THR A 33 -20.08 -1.63 -16.89
CA THR A 33 -18.71 -1.13 -16.79
C THR A 33 -18.58 0.02 -15.80
N ASP A 34 -19.68 0.70 -15.48
CA ASP A 34 -19.70 1.81 -14.52
C ASP A 34 -19.53 1.31 -13.07
N ASP A 35 -19.75 0.01 -12.84
CA ASP A 35 -19.52 -0.64 -11.54
C ASP A 35 -18.05 -1.06 -11.33
N LEU A 36 -17.19 -0.90 -12.36
CA LEU A 36 -15.76 -1.12 -12.20
C LEU A 36 -15.16 -0.06 -11.27
N GLY A 37 -14.01 -0.40 -10.68
CA GLY A 37 -13.23 0.54 -9.89
C GLY A 37 -12.43 1.49 -10.78
N GLU A 38 -11.23 1.85 -10.33
CA GLU A 38 -10.33 2.67 -11.14
C GLU A 38 -10.03 2.00 -12.50
N THR A 39 -10.19 2.79 -13.56
CA THR A 39 -9.62 2.50 -14.87
C THR A 39 -8.55 3.54 -15.17
N ARG A 40 -7.35 3.09 -15.52
CA ARG A 40 -6.21 3.96 -15.82
C ARG A 40 -5.65 3.64 -17.19
N ASP A 41 -5.67 4.64 -18.06
CA ASP A 41 -5.22 4.54 -19.46
C ASP A 41 -5.87 3.36 -20.22
N MET A 42 -7.07 2.97 -19.80
CA MET A 42 -7.79 1.79 -20.26
C MET A 42 -9.29 2.07 -20.28
N THR A 43 -9.97 1.63 -21.33
CA THR A 43 -11.44 1.59 -21.39
C THR A 43 -11.93 0.16 -21.22
N ALA A 44 -13.17 0.01 -20.77
CA ALA A 44 -13.80 -1.28 -20.54
C ALA A 44 -15.13 -1.36 -21.31
N GLU A 45 -15.46 -2.54 -21.80
CA GLU A 45 -16.74 -2.87 -22.44
C GLU A 45 -17.17 -4.29 -22.05
N TRP A 46 -18.45 -4.47 -21.71
CA TRP A 46 -19.03 -5.79 -21.47
C TRP A 46 -19.72 -6.32 -22.72
N ALA A 47 -19.43 -7.56 -23.10
CA ALA A 47 -20.17 -8.29 -24.13
C ALA A 47 -20.16 -9.79 -23.82
N ASP A 48 -21.35 -10.41 -23.79
CA ASP A 48 -21.52 -11.87 -23.67
C ASP A 48 -20.70 -12.52 -22.53
N GLY A 49 -20.70 -11.91 -21.34
CA GLY A 49 -19.95 -12.39 -20.17
C GLY A 49 -18.42 -12.24 -20.26
N THR A 50 -17.94 -11.53 -21.28
CA THR A 50 -16.54 -11.15 -21.48
C THR A 50 -16.37 -9.67 -21.16
N LEU A 51 -15.35 -9.35 -20.35
CA LEU A 51 -14.89 -7.99 -20.13
C LEU A 51 -13.79 -7.68 -21.13
N ARG A 52 -14.05 -6.80 -22.09
CA ARG A 52 -13.05 -6.30 -23.03
C ARG A 52 -12.39 -5.06 -22.45
N LEU A 53 -11.07 -5.10 -22.36
CA LEU A 53 -10.24 -4.02 -21.84
C LEU A 53 -9.35 -3.49 -22.96
N THR A 54 -9.40 -2.18 -23.23
CA THR A 54 -8.60 -1.57 -24.30
C THR A 54 -7.73 -0.45 -23.74
N ALA A 55 -6.42 -0.63 -23.76
CA ALA A 55 -5.46 0.42 -23.46
C ALA A 55 -5.07 1.16 -24.73
N GLN A 56 -5.14 2.49 -24.68
CA GLN A 56 -4.72 3.36 -25.78
C GLN A 56 -3.31 3.91 -25.54
N PRO A 57 -2.54 4.22 -26.59
CA PRO A 57 -1.32 4.99 -26.42
C PRO A 57 -1.68 6.31 -25.73
N PRO A 58 -1.00 6.66 -24.64
CA PRO A 58 -1.30 7.90 -23.97
C PRO A 58 -0.97 9.08 -24.90
N ALA A 59 -1.88 10.06 -24.95
CA ALA A 59 -1.70 11.25 -25.80
C ALA A 59 -0.47 12.10 -25.41
N ALA A 60 -0.06 12.03 -24.14
CA ALA A 60 1.06 12.80 -23.59
C ALA A 60 1.82 12.12 -22.42
N SER A 61 1.40 10.93 -21.96
CA SER A 61 1.97 10.29 -20.76
C SER A 61 3.10 9.30 -21.11
N ASN A 62 4.08 9.19 -20.22
CA ASN A 62 5.08 8.12 -20.25
C ASN A 62 4.67 6.95 -19.32
N ASN A 63 3.36 6.79 -19.07
CA ASN A 63 2.86 5.76 -18.17
C ASN A 63 3.27 4.37 -18.67
N ARG A 64 3.84 3.60 -17.74
CA ARG A 64 4.31 2.23 -17.97
C ARG A 64 3.24 1.19 -17.64
N TYR A 65 2.05 1.65 -17.27
CA TYR A 65 1.00 0.81 -16.72
C TYR A 65 -0.35 1.30 -17.23
N ALA A 66 -1.20 0.37 -17.64
CA ALA A 66 -2.61 0.59 -17.85
C ALA A 66 -3.37 -0.51 -17.10
N TRP A 67 -4.49 -0.20 -16.45
CA TRP A 67 -5.26 -1.20 -15.73
C TRP A 67 -6.74 -0.91 -15.63
N ALA A 68 -7.50 -1.95 -15.31
CA ALA A 68 -8.87 -1.87 -14.85
C ALA A 68 -9.04 -2.70 -13.58
N VAL A 69 -9.94 -2.25 -12.70
CA VAL A 69 -10.19 -2.86 -11.39
C VAL A 69 -11.60 -3.42 -11.32
N VAL A 70 -11.72 -4.66 -10.87
CA VAL A 70 -12.97 -5.26 -10.38
C VAL A 70 -12.96 -5.13 -8.86
N PRO A 71 -13.77 -4.22 -8.27
CA PRO A 71 -13.82 -4.05 -6.83
C PRO A 71 -14.56 -5.21 -6.16
N ALA A 72 -14.18 -5.55 -4.94
CA ALA A 72 -14.98 -6.44 -4.11
C ALA A 72 -16.35 -5.80 -3.82
N PRO A 73 -17.44 -6.59 -3.72
CA PRO A 73 -18.72 -6.08 -3.26
C PRO A 73 -18.60 -5.57 -1.82
N THR A 74 -19.54 -4.73 -1.39
CA THR A 74 -19.54 -4.17 -0.01
C THR A 74 -19.60 -5.24 1.07
N THR A 75 -20.15 -6.42 0.76
CA THR A 75 -20.19 -7.60 1.66
C THR A 75 -18.89 -8.41 1.67
N GLY A 76 -17.95 -8.12 0.77
CA GLY A 76 -16.78 -8.96 0.50
C GLY A 76 -17.10 -10.23 -0.31
N TRP A 77 -16.05 -10.94 -0.73
CA TRP A 77 -16.15 -12.18 -1.52
C TRP A 77 -16.12 -13.48 -0.70
N ASP A 78 -15.89 -13.41 0.63
CA ASP A 78 -15.67 -14.56 1.53
C ASP A 78 -14.82 -15.70 0.92
N LEU A 79 -13.51 -15.45 0.78
CA LEU A 79 -12.58 -16.40 0.15
C LEU A 79 -11.80 -17.23 1.19
N ALA A 80 -12.31 -17.34 2.42
CA ALA A 80 -11.62 -17.97 3.56
C ALA A 80 -11.19 -19.41 3.29
N THR A 81 -11.96 -20.15 2.48
CA THR A 81 -11.74 -21.58 2.17
C THR A 81 -11.31 -21.81 0.72
N ARG A 82 -10.98 -20.75 -0.02
CA ARG A 82 -10.60 -20.81 -1.44
C ARG A 82 -9.09 -20.78 -1.61
N ALA A 83 -8.59 -21.49 -2.63
CA ALA A 83 -7.15 -21.61 -2.88
C ALA A 83 -6.63 -20.45 -3.75
N SER A 84 -7.38 -20.07 -4.78
CA SER A 84 -6.97 -19.06 -5.76
C SER A 84 -8.15 -18.22 -6.26
N VAL A 85 -7.81 -17.09 -6.87
CA VAL A 85 -8.67 -16.34 -7.79
C VAL A 85 -8.11 -16.51 -9.19
N GLU A 86 -8.96 -16.86 -10.14
CA GLU A 86 -8.57 -17.16 -11.51
C GLU A 86 -9.41 -16.38 -12.52
N ALA A 87 -8.81 -16.09 -13.67
CA ALA A 87 -9.49 -15.58 -14.85
C ALA A 87 -8.78 -16.08 -16.12
N GLU A 88 -9.54 -16.29 -17.19
CA GLU A 88 -8.96 -16.45 -18.52
C GLU A 88 -8.72 -15.07 -19.13
N ILE A 89 -7.49 -14.81 -19.57
CA ILE A 89 -7.12 -13.56 -20.24
C ILE A 89 -6.59 -13.88 -21.63
N ILE A 90 -7.14 -13.20 -22.63
CA ILE A 90 -6.82 -13.38 -24.04
C ILE A 90 -6.29 -12.07 -24.60
N ASN A 91 -5.12 -12.11 -25.22
CA ASN A 91 -4.60 -10.96 -25.94
C ASN A 91 -5.22 -10.88 -27.34
N ARG A 92 -6.05 -9.87 -27.59
CA ARG A 92 -6.67 -9.60 -28.91
C ARG A 92 -5.89 -8.63 -29.79
N SER A 93 -4.70 -8.25 -29.35
CA SER A 93 -3.79 -7.42 -30.12
C SER A 93 -2.97 -8.27 -31.09
N ASP A 94 -2.33 -7.62 -32.04
CA ASP A 94 -1.46 -8.22 -33.07
C ASP A 94 0.00 -8.42 -32.63
N ARG A 95 0.29 -8.20 -31.33
CA ARG A 95 1.64 -8.27 -30.76
C ARG A 95 1.63 -8.81 -29.33
N PRO A 96 2.79 -9.28 -28.82
CA PRO A 96 2.91 -9.70 -27.42
C PRO A 96 2.59 -8.59 -26.43
N VAL A 97 1.97 -8.95 -25.31
CA VAL A 97 1.58 -8.04 -24.22
C VAL A 97 1.96 -8.64 -22.88
N ASP A 98 2.67 -7.88 -22.04
CA ASP A 98 2.95 -8.28 -20.67
C ASP A 98 1.75 -7.94 -19.78
N VAL A 99 1.17 -8.96 -19.17
CA VAL A 99 -0.03 -8.87 -18.34
C VAL A 99 0.28 -9.35 -16.93
N ILE A 100 -0.21 -8.61 -15.93
CA ILE A 100 -0.27 -9.06 -14.54
C ILE A 100 -1.71 -8.98 -14.07
N MET A 101 -2.20 -10.09 -13.52
CA MET A 101 -3.42 -10.13 -12.71
C MET A 101 -3.02 -10.03 -11.24
N TRP A 102 -3.63 -9.12 -10.51
CA TRP A 102 -3.42 -8.93 -9.08
C TRP A 102 -4.70 -9.22 -8.30
N VAL A 103 -4.57 -9.93 -7.18
CA VAL A 103 -5.57 -9.90 -6.10
C VAL A 103 -5.00 -9.04 -4.99
N VAL A 104 -5.67 -7.94 -4.70
CA VAL A 104 -5.18 -6.91 -3.78
C VAL A 104 -5.93 -7.00 -2.46
N GLY A 105 -5.18 -7.16 -1.37
CA GLY A 105 -5.73 -7.16 -0.01
C GLY A 105 -6.22 -5.78 0.42
N ASP A 106 -7.05 -5.77 1.45
CA ASP A 106 -7.48 -4.57 2.15
C ASP A 106 -6.72 -4.42 3.49
N ARG A 107 -6.96 -3.34 4.24
CA ARG A 107 -6.53 -3.17 5.64
C ARG A 107 -5.03 -3.34 5.91
N GLY A 108 -4.20 -2.95 4.95
CA GLY A 108 -2.74 -3.04 5.06
C GLY A 108 -2.17 -4.42 4.73
N TRP A 109 -2.98 -5.35 4.22
CA TRP A 109 -2.49 -6.53 3.52
C TRP A 109 -1.96 -6.14 2.12
N ASP A 110 -1.02 -6.93 1.60
CA ASP A 110 -0.36 -6.68 0.30
C ASP A 110 -1.20 -7.25 -0.85
N ALA A 111 -0.57 -7.56 -1.99
CA ALA A 111 -1.20 -8.20 -3.14
C ALA A 111 -0.48 -9.49 -3.55
N VAL A 112 -1.22 -10.37 -4.22
CA VAL A 112 -0.71 -11.61 -4.82
C VAL A 112 -0.92 -11.59 -6.35
N PRO A 113 0.13 -11.81 -7.15
CA PRO A 113 0.02 -11.78 -8.61
C PRO A 113 0.01 -13.16 -9.28
N ASP A 114 -0.42 -13.16 -10.54
CA ASP A 114 0.07 -14.05 -11.60
C ASP A 114 0.38 -13.18 -12.83
N ALA A 115 1.47 -13.48 -13.53
CA ALA A 115 1.99 -12.66 -14.63
C ALA A 115 2.44 -13.52 -15.82
N ALA A 116 2.21 -13.05 -17.05
CA ALA A 116 2.77 -13.62 -18.27
C ALA A 116 2.81 -12.62 -19.42
N THR A 117 3.71 -12.87 -20.36
CA THR A 117 3.63 -12.32 -21.71
C THR A 117 2.69 -13.18 -22.54
N LEU A 118 1.64 -12.59 -23.12
CA LEU A 118 0.71 -13.25 -24.02
C LEU A 118 0.99 -12.83 -25.46
N GLY A 119 1.26 -13.77 -26.35
CA GLY A 119 1.34 -13.55 -27.80
C GLY A 119 -0.01 -13.16 -28.42
N PRO A 120 -0.03 -12.80 -29.72
CA PRO A 120 -1.26 -12.44 -30.43
C PRO A 120 -2.28 -13.59 -30.41
N ASN A 121 -3.51 -13.30 -30.00
CA ASN A 121 -4.60 -14.28 -29.80
C ASN A 121 -4.31 -15.41 -28.80
N GLU A 122 -3.20 -15.33 -28.05
CA GLU A 122 -2.91 -16.28 -26.99
C GLU A 122 -3.89 -16.08 -25.84
N SER A 123 -4.41 -17.20 -25.33
CA SER A 123 -5.20 -17.27 -24.12
C SER A 123 -4.40 -17.98 -23.03
N ARG A 124 -4.43 -17.44 -21.82
CA ARG A 124 -3.89 -18.09 -20.62
C ARG A 124 -4.88 -17.94 -19.47
N ARG A 125 -5.01 -19.00 -18.67
CA ARG A 125 -5.64 -18.92 -17.36
C ARG A 125 -4.64 -18.41 -16.33
N PHE A 126 -4.90 -17.25 -15.77
CA PHE A 126 -4.14 -16.67 -14.68
C PHE A 126 -4.70 -17.18 -13.35
N SER A 127 -3.84 -17.48 -12.38
CA SER A 127 -4.22 -18.02 -11.08
C SER A 127 -3.41 -17.38 -9.95
N CYS A 128 -4.04 -16.43 -9.25
CA CYS A 128 -3.46 -15.76 -8.09
C CYS A 128 -3.71 -16.59 -6.83
N SER A 129 -2.65 -17.11 -6.22
CA SER A 129 -2.75 -17.91 -5.00
C SER A 129 -3.10 -17.05 -3.78
N LEU A 130 -4.25 -17.34 -3.15
CA LEU A 130 -4.69 -16.74 -1.88
C LEU A 130 -3.95 -17.30 -0.66
N ARG A 131 -2.94 -18.16 -0.89
CA ARG A 131 -2.09 -18.78 0.14
C ARG A 131 -0.62 -18.43 -0.04
N HIS A 132 -0.31 -17.48 -0.93
CA HIS A 132 1.04 -17.01 -1.12
C HIS A 132 1.56 -16.33 0.16
N THR A 133 2.76 -16.71 0.56
CA THR A 133 3.50 -16.17 1.69
C THR A 133 4.71 -15.38 1.22
N TYR A 134 5.18 -14.47 2.08
CA TYR A 134 6.54 -13.96 2.00
C TYR A 134 7.56 -15.08 2.28
N PRO A 135 8.86 -14.87 1.98
CA PRO A 135 9.90 -15.85 2.27
C PRO A 135 9.91 -16.37 3.71
N ASP A 136 9.60 -15.51 4.69
CA ASP A 136 9.48 -15.85 6.11
C ASP A 136 8.21 -16.64 6.48
N GLN A 137 7.42 -17.07 5.49
CA GLN A 137 6.15 -17.79 5.62
C GLN A 137 4.97 -16.96 6.14
N THR A 138 5.15 -15.66 6.38
CA THR A 138 4.02 -14.78 6.69
C THR A 138 3.13 -14.66 5.46
N PRO A 139 1.81 -14.82 5.58
CA PRO A 139 0.93 -14.63 4.45
C PRO A 139 0.95 -13.21 3.88
N LYS A 140 0.73 -13.09 2.56
CA LYS A 140 0.70 -11.78 1.87
C LYS A 140 -0.66 -11.10 1.93
N VAL A 141 -1.74 -11.88 1.94
CA VAL A 141 -3.13 -11.41 1.89
C VAL A 141 -4.00 -12.11 2.93
N ASP A 142 -5.05 -11.42 3.39
CA ASP A 142 -6.17 -12.06 4.08
C ASP A 142 -7.31 -12.34 3.07
N PRO A 143 -7.61 -13.60 2.77
CA PRO A 143 -8.68 -13.98 1.84
C PRO A 143 -10.08 -13.51 2.25
N THR A 144 -10.30 -13.17 3.52
CA THR A 144 -11.58 -12.60 3.99
C THR A 144 -11.69 -11.10 3.78
N HIS A 145 -10.57 -10.45 3.46
CA HIS A 145 -10.45 -9.00 3.26
C HIS A 145 -9.70 -8.69 1.96
N ILE A 146 -10.29 -9.12 0.84
CA ILE A 146 -9.82 -8.74 -0.49
C ILE A 146 -10.52 -7.45 -0.91
N LYS A 147 -9.74 -6.46 -1.33
CA LYS A 147 -10.22 -5.17 -1.81
C LYS A 147 -10.71 -5.26 -3.24
N GLN A 148 -9.93 -5.89 -4.11
CA GLN A 148 -10.17 -5.87 -5.55
C GLN A 148 -9.34 -6.92 -6.30
N VAL A 149 -9.74 -7.19 -7.54
CA VAL A 149 -8.90 -7.82 -8.58
C VAL A 149 -8.53 -6.76 -9.60
N GLN A 150 -7.26 -6.70 -10.00
CA GLN A 150 -6.76 -5.71 -10.96
C GLN A 150 -6.10 -6.41 -12.14
N PHE A 151 -6.54 -6.05 -13.35
CA PHE A 151 -5.98 -6.52 -14.61
C PHE A 151 -5.08 -5.42 -15.17
N MET A 152 -3.79 -5.71 -15.30
CA MET A 152 -2.78 -4.72 -15.62
C MET A 152 -1.99 -5.13 -16.85
N ILE A 153 -1.77 -4.18 -17.75
CA ILE A 153 -0.72 -4.23 -18.76
C ILE A 153 0.50 -3.52 -18.20
N THR A 154 1.65 -4.18 -18.28
CA THR A 154 2.94 -3.59 -17.90
C THR A 154 3.77 -3.25 -19.12
N GLY A 155 4.57 -2.19 -19.02
CA GLY A 155 5.34 -1.66 -20.13
C GLY A 155 4.61 -0.55 -20.88
N ARG A 156 5.34 0.16 -21.74
CA ARG A 156 4.81 1.31 -22.47
C ARG A 156 3.85 0.86 -23.56
N VAL A 157 2.60 1.33 -23.50
CA VAL A 157 1.60 1.12 -24.55
C VAL A 157 1.88 2.10 -25.70
N THR A 158 2.51 1.63 -26.78
CA THR A 158 2.88 2.45 -27.95
C THR A 158 1.87 2.40 -29.10
N GLN A 159 1.00 1.41 -29.10
CA GLN A 159 -0.16 1.28 -30.00
C GLN A 159 -1.33 0.73 -29.16
N PRO A 160 -2.58 0.70 -29.66
CA PRO A 160 -3.71 0.13 -28.92
C PRO A 160 -3.48 -1.34 -28.53
N VAL A 161 -3.83 -1.70 -27.31
CA VAL A 161 -3.79 -3.08 -26.80
C VAL A 161 -5.18 -3.46 -26.32
N THR A 162 -5.69 -4.62 -26.74
CA THR A 162 -6.96 -5.15 -26.29
C THR A 162 -6.77 -6.49 -25.60
N LEU A 163 -7.31 -6.62 -24.39
CA LEU A 163 -7.45 -7.86 -23.65
C LEU A 163 -8.93 -8.25 -23.55
N GLU A 164 -9.23 -9.53 -23.66
CA GLU A 164 -10.52 -10.09 -23.25
C GLU A 164 -10.31 -10.87 -21.95
N VAL A 165 -11.08 -10.54 -20.93
CA VAL A 165 -11.09 -11.24 -19.64
C VAL A 165 -12.40 -12.02 -19.52
N ARG A 166 -12.31 -13.28 -19.09
CA ARG A 166 -13.46 -14.18 -18.91
C ARG A 166 -13.34 -14.96 -17.61
N GLU A 167 -14.49 -15.43 -17.12
CA GLU A 167 -14.57 -16.38 -16.00
C GLU A 167 -13.78 -15.96 -14.76
N LEU A 168 -13.87 -14.69 -14.35
CA LEU A 168 -13.26 -14.27 -13.08
C LEU A 168 -13.97 -14.96 -11.91
N GLN A 169 -13.27 -15.88 -11.24
CA GLN A 169 -13.87 -16.78 -10.28
C GLN A 169 -12.90 -17.18 -9.16
N SER A 170 -13.43 -17.59 -8.01
CA SER A 170 -12.63 -18.28 -7.00
C SER A 170 -12.54 -19.77 -7.31
N VAL A 171 -11.36 -20.37 -7.13
CA VAL A 171 -11.08 -21.76 -7.51
C VAL A 171 -10.40 -22.50 -6.37
N GLY A 172 -10.63 -23.82 -6.35
CA GLY A 172 -10.05 -24.74 -5.39
C GLY A 172 -10.64 -24.64 -3.99
N THR A 173 -10.32 -25.66 -3.19
CA THR A 173 -10.63 -25.71 -1.76
C THR A 173 -9.32 -25.70 -0.99
N ALA A 174 -9.25 -24.87 0.05
CA ALA A 174 -8.15 -24.80 1.00
C ALA A 174 -8.70 -24.96 2.41
N LEU A 175 -7.80 -25.24 3.37
CA LEU A 175 -8.16 -25.19 4.78
C LEU A 175 -8.72 -23.81 5.14
N PRO A 176 -9.63 -23.73 6.13
CA PRO A 176 -10.12 -22.46 6.65
C PRO A 176 -8.95 -21.54 6.99
N TRP A 177 -9.02 -20.33 6.46
CA TRP A 177 -8.04 -19.29 6.70
C TRP A 177 -7.86 -19.04 8.21
N GLN A 178 -6.60 -18.91 8.63
CA GLN A 178 -6.25 -18.54 9.99
C GLN A 178 -5.40 -17.27 9.94
N ARG A 179 -5.99 -16.17 10.42
CA ARG A 179 -5.29 -14.90 10.55
C ARG A 179 -4.19 -15.00 11.62
N PRO A 180 -2.96 -14.53 11.35
CA PRO A 180 -1.95 -14.42 12.39
C PRO A 180 -2.44 -13.55 13.56
N PRO A 181 -2.34 -14.02 14.82
CA PRO A 181 -3.02 -13.39 15.95
C PRO A 181 -2.53 -11.97 16.26
N THR A 182 -1.26 -11.67 15.97
CA THR A 182 -0.62 -10.38 16.25
C THR A 182 -0.58 -9.44 15.05
N ARG A 183 -1.13 -9.84 13.90
CA ARG A 183 -1.25 -8.96 12.73
C ARG A 183 -2.10 -7.75 13.05
N LEU A 184 -1.67 -6.57 12.64
CA LEU A 184 -2.44 -5.33 12.69
C LEU A 184 -3.28 -5.16 11.42
N ASP A 185 -4.55 -4.77 11.59
CA ASP A 185 -5.37 -4.25 10.50
C ASP A 185 -5.27 -2.73 10.49
N VAL A 186 -5.04 -2.15 9.32
CA VAL A 186 -5.01 -0.70 9.11
C VAL A 186 -6.41 -0.24 8.68
N PRO A 187 -6.96 0.84 9.24
CA PRO A 187 -8.23 1.40 8.79
C PRO A 187 -8.20 1.74 7.28
N PRO A 188 -9.32 1.54 6.55
CA PRO A 188 -9.40 1.98 5.17
C PRO A 188 -9.32 3.51 5.09
N VAL A 189 -8.78 4.02 3.98
CA VAL A 189 -8.76 5.46 3.71
C VAL A 189 -10.12 5.90 3.20
N THR A 190 -10.67 6.97 3.78
CA THR A 190 -11.98 7.52 3.41
C THR A 190 -11.88 9.01 3.08
N ASP A 191 -12.94 9.58 2.52
CA ASP A 191 -13.09 11.04 2.34
C ASP A 191 -13.95 11.68 3.46
N ALA A 192 -14.13 10.97 4.58
CA ALA A 192 -14.83 11.50 5.74
C ALA A 192 -14.00 12.55 6.50
N PRO A 193 -14.61 13.40 7.34
CA PRO A 193 -13.87 14.30 8.22
C PRO A 193 -12.95 13.53 9.18
N PRO A 194 -11.77 14.09 9.56
CA PRO A 194 -10.86 13.47 10.52
C PRO A 194 -11.55 13.14 11.86
N ARG A 195 -11.36 11.92 12.36
CA ARG A 195 -11.90 11.41 13.64
C ARG A 195 -10.91 10.42 14.27
N PRO A 196 -10.98 10.18 15.60
CA PRO A 196 -10.18 9.15 16.25
C PRO A 196 -10.26 7.79 15.54
N GLY A 197 -9.11 7.15 15.32
CA GLY A 197 -8.99 5.85 14.68
C GLY A 197 -9.28 5.82 13.17
N GLN A 198 -9.45 6.98 12.52
CA GLN A 198 -9.76 7.05 11.09
C GLN A 198 -8.56 7.52 10.25
N ARG A 199 -8.44 6.92 9.06
CA ARG A 199 -7.55 7.36 7.99
C ARG A 199 -8.36 8.10 6.93
N VAL A 200 -8.00 9.34 6.65
CA VAL A 200 -8.76 10.21 5.75
C VAL A 200 -7.86 10.90 4.73
N ARG A 201 -8.39 11.12 3.52
CA ARG A 201 -7.74 12.03 2.56
C ARG A 201 -7.92 13.45 3.04
N TYR A 202 -6.82 14.11 3.34
CA TYR A 202 -6.79 15.47 3.87
C TYR A 202 -6.03 16.37 2.91
N ARG A 203 -6.56 17.58 2.68
CA ARG A 203 -5.99 18.57 1.75
C ARG A 203 -5.68 19.85 2.51
N LEU A 204 -4.55 20.47 2.16
CA LEU A 204 -4.28 21.85 2.56
C LEU A 204 -5.23 22.79 1.81
N ALA A 205 -5.53 23.94 2.42
CA ALA A 205 -6.38 24.96 1.81
C ALA A 205 -5.87 25.40 0.42
N ASP A 206 -4.55 25.55 0.27
CA ASP A 206 -3.91 25.94 -1.00
C ASP A 206 -4.01 24.88 -2.11
N ASP A 207 -4.34 23.65 -1.74
CA ASP A 207 -4.45 22.50 -2.65
C ASP A 207 -5.91 22.07 -2.86
N GLU A 208 -6.88 22.86 -2.38
CA GLU A 208 -8.31 22.64 -2.66
C GLU A 208 -8.59 22.62 -4.17
N GLY A 209 -9.37 21.64 -4.62
CA GLY A 209 -9.69 21.45 -6.04
C GLY A 209 -8.58 20.81 -6.88
N THR A 210 -7.42 20.50 -6.30
CA THR A 210 -6.35 19.75 -6.98
C THR A 210 -6.43 18.24 -6.69
N GLY A 211 -5.61 17.47 -7.39
CA GLY A 211 -5.39 16.05 -7.12
C GLY A 211 -4.43 15.79 -5.95
N ILE A 212 -3.90 16.82 -5.29
CA ILE A 212 -2.93 16.71 -4.21
C ILE A 212 -3.66 16.48 -2.88
N TYR A 213 -3.23 15.48 -2.11
CA TYR A 213 -3.71 15.20 -0.75
C TYR A 213 -2.68 14.40 0.04
N SER A 214 -2.82 14.43 1.36
CA SER A 214 -2.16 13.52 2.30
C SER A 214 -3.15 12.52 2.87
N VAL A 215 -2.66 11.42 3.43
CA VAL A 215 -3.46 10.53 4.29
C VAL A 215 -3.19 10.89 5.74
N LEU A 216 -4.18 11.49 6.40
CA LEU A 216 -4.14 11.81 7.82
C LEU A 216 -4.76 10.67 8.63
N ASN A 217 -4.03 10.17 9.62
CA ASN A 217 -4.49 9.17 10.57
C ASN A 217 -4.46 9.75 11.98
N LEU A 218 -5.63 9.92 12.60
CA LEU A 218 -5.70 10.26 14.02
C LEU A 218 -5.71 8.96 14.84
N PRO A 219 -4.93 8.89 15.94
CA PRO A 219 -4.90 7.69 16.75
C PRO A 219 -6.27 7.43 17.42
N GLU A 220 -6.54 6.19 17.81
CA GLU A 220 -7.82 5.80 18.43
C GLU A 220 -8.13 6.58 19.71
N ASP A 221 -7.08 6.95 20.45
CA ASP A 221 -7.15 7.73 21.69
C ASP A 221 -7.01 9.25 21.46
N TRP A 222 -7.12 9.71 20.21
CA TRP A 222 -7.07 11.13 19.89
C TRP A 222 -8.18 11.92 20.57
N GLN A 223 -7.83 13.07 21.16
CA GLN A 223 -8.73 14.00 21.80
C GLN A 223 -8.36 15.43 21.43
N ALA A 224 -9.38 16.24 21.11
CA ALA A 224 -9.20 17.65 20.81
C ALA A 224 -8.49 18.38 21.97
N GLY A 225 -7.50 19.21 21.63
CA GLY A 225 -6.72 19.99 22.60
C GLY A 225 -5.62 19.22 23.34
N LYS A 226 -5.43 17.93 23.07
CA LYS A 226 -4.25 17.17 23.51
C LYS A 226 -3.10 17.31 22.50
N SER A 227 -1.90 16.95 22.95
CA SER A 227 -0.68 16.99 22.14
C SER A 227 -0.20 15.56 21.88
N TYR A 228 0.09 15.25 20.62
CA TYR A 228 0.52 13.92 20.17
C TYR A 228 1.80 14.04 19.35
N PRO A 229 2.79 13.15 19.53
CA PRO A 229 3.85 12.96 18.54
C PRO A 229 3.28 12.77 17.12
N VAL A 230 4.05 13.21 16.12
CA VAL A 230 3.67 13.11 14.71
C VAL A 230 4.66 12.22 13.96
N ILE A 231 4.14 11.21 13.27
CA ILE A 231 4.92 10.39 12.34
C ILE A 231 4.55 10.80 10.92
N VAL A 232 5.53 11.29 10.19
CA VAL A 232 5.39 11.67 8.78
C VAL A 232 5.98 10.56 7.92
N GLU A 233 5.29 10.13 6.87
CA GLU A 233 5.70 9.01 6.04
C GLU A 233 5.64 9.34 4.56
N TYR A 234 6.71 9.04 3.81
CA TYR A 234 6.69 9.07 2.34
C TYR A 234 6.49 7.65 1.76
N PRO A 235 5.69 7.50 0.69
CA PRO A 235 5.45 6.22 0.04
C PRO A 235 6.62 5.78 -0.85
N GLY A 236 6.61 4.51 -1.25
CA GLY A 236 7.47 3.99 -2.31
C GLY A 236 7.24 4.65 -3.67
N ASN A 237 7.96 4.23 -4.71
CA ASN A 237 7.70 4.65 -6.08
C ASN A 237 6.60 3.78 -6.67
N ILE A 238 5.81 4.28 -7.63
CA ILE A 238 4.98 3.38 -8.44
C ILE A 238 5.88 2.31 -9.08
N PHE A 239 5.62 1.06 -8.75
CA PHE A 239 6.43 -0.07 -9.18
C PHE A 239 5.61 -1.36 -9.03
N PHE A 240 5.16 -1.88 -10.18
CA PHE A 240 4.43 -3.14 -10.26
C PHE A 240 5.28 -4.18 -10.99
N VAL A 241 5.70 -5.19 -10.24
CA VAL A 241 6.35 -6.42 -10.73
C VAL A 241 5.84 -7.57 -9.87
N PRO A 242 5.90 -8.86 -10.28
CA PRO A 242 5.34 -9.95 -9.48
C PRO A 242 5.84 -10.02 -8.02
N ALA A 243 7.02 -9.50 -7.72
CA ALA A 243 7.57 -9.43 -6.37
C ALA A 243 7.12 -8.21 -5.54
N CYS A 244 6.55 -7.16 -6.16
CA CYS A 244 6.25 -5.89 -5.50
C CYS A 244 5.00 -5.21 -6.06
N TYR A 245 4.09 -4.84 -5.17
CA TYR A 245 2.90 -4.04 -5.46
C TYR A 245 3.04 -2.65 -4.81
N SER A 246 3.52 -1.65 -5.55
CA SER A 246 3.61 -0.27 -5.06
C SER A 246 2.90 0.71 -5.98
N THR A 247 1.93 1.45 -5.43
CA THR A 247 1.13 2.45 -6.14
C THR A 247 1.82 3.81 -6.19
N GLY A 248 2.81 4.05 -5.32
CA GLY A 248 3.44 5.36 -5.18
C GLY A 248 2.57 6.42 -4.49
N LEU A 249 1.43 6.02 -3.91
CA LEU A 249 0.46 6.91 -3.30
C LEU A 249 0.49 6.88 -1.76
N PRO A 250 0.04 7.96 -1.08
CA PRO A 250 0.02 8.04 0.38
C PRO A 250 -0.82 6.97 1.10
N GLU A 251 -1.79 6.34 0.43
CA GLU A 251 -2.60 5.26 1.01
C GLU A 251 -1.77 4.05 1.46
N GLN A 252 -0.61 3.83 0.84
CA GLN A 252 0.32 2.75 1.21
C GLN A 252 1.23 3.11 2.40
N CYS A 253 1.15 4.34 2.92
CA CYS A 253 1.87 4.74 4.12
C CYS A 253 1.24 4.08 5.36
N VAL A 254 1.89 3.02 5.85
CA VAL A 254 1.40 2.17 6.95
C VAL A 254 2.44 1.93 8.02
N ILE A 255 3.69 2.35 7.82
CA ILE A 255 4.78 2.14 8.79
C ILE A 255 4.45 2.86 10.09
N GLY A 256 4.01 4.12 10.02
CA GLY A 256 3.62 4.89 11.20
C GLY A 256 2.53 4.19 12.03
N TYR A 257 1.53 3.61 11.37
CA TYR A 257 0.49 2.80 12.04
C TYR A 257 1.09 1.55 12.68
N GLY A 258 2.02 0.87 11.99
CA GLY A 258 2.75 -0.28 12.51
C GLY A 258 3.62 0.03 13.73
N MET A 259 4.25 1.22 13.76
CA MET A 259 5.06 1.70 14.89
C MET A 259 4.21 1.99 16.13
N THR A 260 2.98 2.45 15.94
CA THR A 260 2.16 2.99 17.04
C THR A 260 1.00 2.08 17.42
N LYS A 261 0.73 1.05 16.61
CA LYS A 261 -0.46 0.19 16.71
C LYS A 261 -1.77 1.00 16.66
N GLY A 262 -1.76 2.16 16.00
CA GLY A 262 -2.92 3.03 15.87
C GLY A 262 -3.22 3.91 17.09
N THR A 263 -2.34 3.98 18.10
CA THR A 263 -2.56 4.77 19.32
C THR A 263 -1.41 5.73 19.61
N GLY A 264 -1.68 6.80 20.37
CA GLY A 264 -0.65 7.68 20.95
C GLY A 264 0.13 8.57 19.98
N ALA A 265 -0.10 8.50 18.66
CA ALA A 265 0.56 9.38 17.68
C ALA A 265 -0.30 9.64 16.44
N ILE A 266 -0.19 10.85 15.90
CA ILE A 266 -0.79 11.22 14.61
C ILE A 266 0.14 10.73 13.51
N CYS A 267 -0.39 9.97 12.54
CA CYS A 267 0.40 9.54 11.37
C CYS A 267 -0.06 10.26 10.12
N VAL A 268 0.89 10.69 9.28
CA VAL A 268 0.62 11.45 8.06
C VAL A 268 1.38 10.84 6.89
N GLY A 269 0.67 10.22 5.95
CA GLY A 269 1.23 9.83 4.66
C GLY A 269 1.29 11.04 3.74
N LEU A 270 2.49 11.48 3.36
CA LEU A 270 2.71 12.60 2.44
C LEU A 270 2.81 12.13 0.99
N PRO A 271 2.33 12.93 0.02
CA PRO A 271 2.61 12.72 -1.39
C PRO A 271 3.98 13.30 -1.79
N PHE A 272 4.50 12.84 -2.92
CA PHE A 272 5.38 13.66 -3.77
C PHE A 272 4.48 14.44 -4.71
N ILE A 273 4.80 15.69 -5.04
CA ILE A 273 3.87 16.54 -5.80
C ILE A 273 4.52 17.20 -7.00
N ASP A 274 3.70 17.42 -8.03
CA ASP A 274 3.93 18.42 -9.05
C ASP A 274 2.82 19.48 -8.90
N ARG A 275 3.17 20.59 -8.23
CA ARG A 275 2.21 21.65 -7.91
C ARG A 275 1.73 22.39 -9.15
N ALA A 276 2.58 22.49 -10.19
CA ALA A 276 2.20 23.14 -11.44
C ALA A 276 1.15 22.32 -12.21
N ALA A 277 1.25 20.99 -12.17
CA ALA A 277 0.25 20.10 -12.72
C ALA A 277 -0.94 19.84 -11.77
N GLY A 278 -0.84 20.20 -10.50
CA GLY A 278 -1.89 20.00 -9.49
C GLY A 278 -2.13 18.52 -9.15
N VAL A 279 -1.08 17.69 -9.21
CA VAL A 279 -1.18 16.23 -9.04
C VAL A 279 -0.11 15.67 -8.11
N ILE A 280 -0.39 14.48 -7.58
CA ILE A 280 0.60 13.64 -6.92
C ILE A 280 1.54 13.05 -7.98
N ALA A 281 2.85 13.12 -7.73
CA ALA A 281 3.88 12.47 -8.52
C ALA A 281 4.12 11.05 -8.01
N GLU A 282 3.45 10.07 -8.60
CA GLU A 282 3.60 8.65 -8.22
C GLU A 282 4.98 8.06 -8.58
N ASP A 283 5.65 8.63 -9.59
CA ASP A 283 6.99 8.26 -10.05
C ASP A 283 7.98 9.43 -9.87
N GLY A 284 9.17 9.14 -9.34
CA GLY A 284 10.21 10.15 -9.12
C GLY A 284 9.90 11.13 -8.01
N TRP A 285 10.47 12.34 -8.11
CA TRP A 285 10.40 13.35 -7.04
C TRP A 285 9.28 14.37 -7.21
N GLY A 286 8.57 14.36 -8.34
CA GLY A 286 7.79 15.51 -8.78
C GLY A 286 8.69 16.75 -8.85
N ASN A 287 8.22 17.87 -8.29
CA ASN A 287 9.08 18.98 -7.90
C ASN A 287 9.53 18.78 -6.45
N ALA A 288 10.82 18.55 -6.25
CA ALA A 288 11.40 18.25 -4.93
C ALA A 288 11.29 19.42 -3.94
N ASP A 289 11.37 20.67 -4.42
CA ASP A 289 11.26 21.85 -3.56
C ASP A 289 9.80 22.10 -3.17
N ASP A 290 8.86 21.95 -4.11
CA ASP A 290 7.41 22.01 -3.81
C ASP A 290 6.99 20.90 -2.85
N THR A 291 7.55 19.70 -3.00
CA THR A 291 7.31 18.56 -2.10
C THR A 291 7.83 18.84 -0.69
N ALA A 292 9.02 19.43 -0.56
CA ALA A 292 9.56 19.83 0.73
C ALA A 292 8.70 20.93 1.40
N ASP A 293 8.29 21.94 0.63
CA ASP A 293 7.42 23.01 1.16
C ASP A 293 6.04 22.50 1.56
N TYR A 294 5.45 21.58 0.77
CA TYR A 294 4.20 20.90 1.12
C TYR A 294 4.33 20.14 2.45
N ALA A 295 5.43 19.43 2.65
CA ALA A 295 5.67 18.69 3.89
C ALA A 295 5.71 19.62 5.11
N VAL A 296 6.40 20.76 5.01
CA VAL A 296 6.44 21.75 6.08
C VAL A 296 5.04 22.28 6.38
N ASN A 297 4.29 22.66 5.34
CA ASN A 297 2.95 23.22 5.52
C ASN A 297 1.98 22.19 6.11
N MET A 298 2.05 20.93 5.67
CA MET A 298 1.24 19.83 6.22
C MET A 298 1.57 19.54 7.68
N VAL A 299 2.85 19.56 8.06
CA VAL A 299 3.24 19.40 9.47
C VAL A 299 2.71 20.55 10.32
N GLU A 300 2.81 21.79 9.86
CA GLU A 300 2.28 22.95 10.59
C GLU A 300 0.75 22.90 10.73
N GLU A 301 0.04 22.49 9.68
CA GLU A 301 -1.40 22.25 9.72
C GLU A 301 -1.74 21.17 10.77
N VAL A 302 -1.01 20.05 10.76
CA VAL A 302 -1.23 18.97 11.73
C VAL A 302 -0.96 19.41 13.17
N CYS A 303 0.12 20.17 13.38
CA CYS A 303 0.44 20.72 14.69
C CYS A 303 -0.60 21.72 15.20
N SER A 304 -1.10 22.60 14.33
CA SER A 304 -2.05 23.64 14.72
C SER A 304 -3.49 23.16 14.84
N THR A 305 -3.94 22.28 13.95
CA THR A 305 -5.34 21.85 13.85
C THR A 305 -5.62 20.57 14.63
N PHE A 306 -4.69 19.61 14.64
CA PHE A 306 -4.90 18.29 15.22
C PHE A 306 -4.10 18.03 16.50
N GLY A 307 -3.31 19.00 16.96
CA GLY A 307 -2.54 18.87 18.20
C GLY A 307 -1.25 18.07 18.03
N GLY A 308 -0.60 18.14 16.86
CA GLY A 308 0.74 17.59 16.69
C GLY A 308 1.80 18.30 17.56
N ASP A 309 2.65 17.54 18.24
CA ASP A 309 3.77 18.04 19.04
C ASP A 309 4.98 18.35 18.16
N ARG A 310 5.28 19.64 18.01
CA ARG A 310 6.42 20.13 17.20
C ARG A 310 7.78 19.62 17.68
N ASN A 311 7.92 19.21 18.94
CA ASN A 311 9.19 18.67 19.45
C ASN A 311 9.35 17.17 19.19
N ASN A 312 8.29 16.51 18.71
CA ASN A 312 8.17 15.07 18.57
C ASN A 312 7.66 14.68 17.17
N ILE A 313 8.35 15.17 16.13
CA ILE A 313 8.05 14.82 14.74
C ILE A 313 9.12 13.84 14.24
N VAL A 314 8.70 12.67 13.76
CA VAL A 314 9.57 11.61 13.23
C VAL A 314 9.24 11.40 11.76
N LEU A 315 10.25 11.36 10.90
CA LEU A 315 10.05 11.06 9.47
C LEU A 315 10.40 9.60 9.18
N THR A 316 9.57 8.94 8.38
CA THR A 316 9.78 7.57 7.94
C THR A 316 9.50 7.38 6.44
N GLY A 317 9.99 6.29 5.87
CA GLY A 317 9.58 5.90 4.53
C GLY A 317 10.16 4.58 4.05
N PHE A 318 9.64 4.11 2.93
CA PHE A 318 9.99 2.85 2.30
C PHE A 318 10.39 3.04 0.84
N SER A 319 11.44 2.34 0.38
CA SER A 319 11.92 2.46 -1.00
C SER A 319 12.17 3.94 -1.33
N ARG A 320 11.55 4.50 -2.38
CA ARG A 320 11.57 5.96 -2.66
C ARG A 320 11.36 6.82 -1.41
N GLY A 321 10.43 6.45 -0.53
CA GLY A 321 10.18 7.18 0.71
C GLY A 321 11.34 7.12 1.71
N ALA A 322 12.08 6.01 1.73
CA ALA A 322 13.29 5.87 2.53
C ALA A 322 14.42 6.77 2.01
N LEU A 323 14.60 6.86 0.69
CA LEU A 323 15.47 7.87 0.08
C LEU A 323 14.99 9.30 0.42
N ALA A 324 13.68 9.55 0.38
CA ALA A 324 13.12 10.86 0.66
C ALA A 324 13.39 11.35 2.09
N CYS A 325 13.68 10.47 3.04
CA CYS A 325 14.10 10.86 4.39
C CYS A 325 15.33 11.77 4.35
N GLY A 326 16.35 11.42 3.55
CA GLY A 326 17.50 12.29 3.31
C GLY A 326 17.25 13.32 2.19
N TYR A 327 16.75 12.86 1.05
CA TYR A 327 16.69 13.68 -0.17
C TYR A 327 15.71 14.86 -0.05
N ILE A 328 14.50 14.61 0.45
CA ILE A 328 13.46 15.62 0.66
C ILE A 328 13.53 16.15 2.09
N GLY A 329 13.58 15.27 3.09
CA GLY A 329 13.57 15.63 4.51
C GLY A 329 14.72 16.53 4.92
N LEU A 330 15.85 16.52 4.21
CA LEU A 330 17.00 17.40 4.44
C LEU A 330 17.32 18.31 3.25
N ARG A 331 16.32 18.54 2.38
CA ARG A 331 16.46 19.30 1.14
C ARG A 331 17.02 20.71 1.39
N ASN A 332 16.50 21.39 2.40
CA ASN A 332 16.92 22.72 2.82
C ASN A 332 16.80 22.87 4.34
N ASP A 333 17.27 24.00 4.88
CA ASP A 333 17.32 24.22 6.34
C ASP A 333 15.92 24.31 6.97
N ARG A 334 14.90 24.76 6.21
CA ARG A 334 13.51 24.91 6.72
C ARG A 334 12.89 23.55 7.04
N ILE A 335 12.98 22.58 6.13
CA ILE A 335 12.43 21.24 6.38
C ILE A 335 13.31 20.43 7.34
N ALA A 336 14.64 20.61 7.29
CA ALA A 336 15.57 19.86 8.11
C ALA A 336 15.40 20.08 9.62
N THR A 337 14.82 21.22 10.04
CA THR A 337 14.57 21.53 11.46
C THR A 337 13.39 20.78 12.07
N LEU A 338 12.54 20.14 11.26
CA LEU A 338 11.33 19.48 11.77
C LEU A 338 11.64 18.20 12.56
N TRP A 339 12.70 17.48 12.18
CA TRP A 339 12.80 16.06 12.47
C TRP A 339 13.54 15.76 13.78
N LYS A 340 12.86 15.11 14.72
CA LYS A 340 13.46 14.53 15.92
C LYS A 340 14.25 13.26 15.60
N GLY A 341 13.82 12.48 14.61
CA GLY A 341 14.50 11.26 14.18
C GLY A 341 14.00 10.76 12.84
N PHE A 342 14.76 9.84 12.24
CA PHE A 342 14.41 9.17 11.00
C PHE A 342 14.27 7.67 11.16
N HIS A 343 13.32 7.07 10.45
CA HIS A 343 13.31 5.64 10.16
C HIS A 343 13.28 5.43 8.63
N ALA A 344 14.22 4.69 8.07
CA ALA A 344 14.25 4.44 6.63
C ALA A 344 14.37 2.95 6.35
N CYS A 345 13.65 2.48 5.32
CA CYS A 345 13.55 1.07 5.00
C CYS A 345 13.75 0.76 3.51
N GLN A 346 14.68 -0.16 3.21
CA GLN A 346 14.95 -0.69 1.86
C GLN A 346 15.20 0.41 0.82
N HIS A 347 16.23 1.21 1.05
CA HIS A 347 16.95 2.22 0.27
C HIS A 347 17.29 3.42 1.19
N TYR A 348 18.24 4.26 0.78
CA TYR A 348 18.49 5.55 1.43
C TYR A 348 19.08 6.57 0.45
N ASP A 349 19.02 7.85 0.82
CA ASP A 349 19.63 8.94 0.06
C ASP A 349 21.14 8.70 -0.13
N GLY A 350 21.61 8.84 -1.38
CA GLY A 350 22.99 8.57 -1.76
C GLY A 350 23.20 7.29 -2.56
N ASP A 351 22.14 6.53 -2.87
CA ASP A 351 22.22 5.33 -3.73
C ASP A 351 22.29 5.63 -5.25
N GLY A 352 22.18 6.90 -5.64
CA GLY A 352 22.22 7.37 -7.03
C GLY A 352 20.88 7.41 -7.75
N TRP A 353 19.80 6.89 -7.16
CA TRP A 353 18.49 6.84 -7.80
C TRP A 353 17.98 8.25 -8.13
N ARG A 354 17.69 8.50 -9.41
CA ARG A 354 17.21 9.80 -9.93
C ARG A 354 18.03 11.00 -9.43
N GLY A 355 19.35 10.86 -9.40
CA GLY A 355 20.27 11.94 -9.02
C GLY A 355 20.45 12.12 -7.51
N ALA A 356 19.98 11.19 -6.67
CA ALA A 356 20.32 11.12 -5.25
C ALA A 356 21.78 10.67 -5.05
N THR A 357 22.74 11.48 -5.50
CA THR A 357 24.18 11.14 -5.42
C THR A 357 24.65 11.12 -3.97
N ARG A 358 25.66 10.28 -3.68
CA ARG A 358 26.24 10.17 -2.34
C ARG A 358 26.84 11.49 -1.84
N ASP A 359 27.53 12.23 -2.70
CA ASP A 359 28.19 13.47 -2.30
C ASP A 359 27.16 14.54 -1.91
N ASP A 360 26.07 14.66 -2.67
CA ASP A 360 24.97 15.58 -2.31
C ASP A 360 24.21 15.09 -1.07
N ALA A 361 24.07 13.77 -0.89
CA ALA A 361 23.44 13.18 0.29
C ALA A 361 24.24 13.48 1.57
N ILE A 362 25.58 13.43 1.52
CA ILE A 362 26.44 13.83 2.64
C ILE A 362 26.21 15.32 3.00
N GLN A 363 26.11 16.20 1.99
CA GLN A 363 25.83 17.62 2.23
C GLN A 363 24.45 17.84 2.86
N ARG A 364 23.43 17.12 2.40
CA ARG A 364 22.08 17.14 3.00
C ARG A 364 22.09 16.59 4.42
N ALA A 365 22.72 15.44 4.65
CA ALA A 365 22.86 14.80 5.95
C ALA A 365 23.46 15.73 7.01
N ALA A 366 24.42 16.58 6.64
CA ALA A 366 25.00 17.58 7.51
C ALA A 366 24.00 18.65 8.02
N ARG A 367 22.77 18.71 7.49
CA ARG A 367 21.67 19.56 8.01
C ARG A 367 20.87 18.89 9.12
N PHE A 368 20.95 17.58 9.29
CA PHE A 368 20.19 16.88 10.32
C PHE A 368 20.57 17.34 11.73
N ARG A 369 19.57 17.61 12.57
CA ARG A 369 19.75 18.04 13.97
C ARG A 369 18.99 17.15 14.96
N GLY A 370 18.40 16.06 14.48
CA GLY A 370 17.67 15.11 15.30
C GLY A 370 18.57 14.22 16.14
N LYS A 371 17.94 13.34 16.92
CA LYS A 371 18.57 12.57 17.99
C LYS A 371 18.93 11.13 17.64
N ALA A 372 18.25 10.53 16.66
CA ALA A 372 18.52 9.16 16.26
C ALA A 372 18.02 8.85 14.84
N VAL A 373 18.61 7.84 14.24
CA VAL A 373 18.20 7.25 12.96
C VAL A 373 18.06 5.73 13.12
N PHE A 374 17.01 5.15 12.56
CA PHE A 374 16.79 3.71 12.49
C PHE A 374 16.73 3.26 11.03
N GLN A 375 17.52 2.25 10.68
CA GLN A 375 17.66 1.74 9.33
C GLN A 375 17.22 0.29 9.30
N THR A 376 16.20 -0.01 8.48
CA THR A 376 15.69 -1.38 8.30
C THR A 376 16.02 -1.85 6.90
N ASP A 377 16.69 -3.01 6.76
CA ASP A 377 17.09 -3.59 5.47
C ASP A 377 17.97 -2.69 4.58
N ASN A 378 18.69 -1.75 5.21
CA ASN A 378 19.60 -0.86 4.51
C ASN A 378 21.05 -1.29 4.72
N SER A 379 21.85 -1.20 3.66
CA SER A 379 23.26 -1.55 3.72
C SER A 379 24.03 -0.53 4.57
N GLN A 380 24.50 -0.98 5.74
CA GLN A 380 25.35 -0.17 6.60
C GLN A 380 26.61 0.28 5.85
N GLU A 381 27.28 -0.65 5.15
CA GLU A 381 28.49 -0.35 4.38
C GLU A 381 28.26 0.77 3.35
N GLN A 382 27.15 0.70 2.63
CA GLN A 382 26.83 1.66 1.56
C GLN A 382 26.58 3.07 2.10
N PHE A 383 25.87 3.18 3.23
CA PHE A 383 25.36 4.46 3.72
C PHE A 383 26.12 5.02 4.92
N GLN A 384 27.15 4.33 5.43
CA GLN A 384 27.90 4.75 6.61
C GLN A 384 28.39 6.21 6.53
N LEU A 385 28.95 6.64 5.39
CA LEU A 385 29.43 8.01 5.22
C LEU A 385 28.32 9.07 5.30
N VAL A 386 27.12 8.76 4.81
CA VAL A 386 25.96 9.65 4.89
C VAL A 386 25.49 9.72 6.34
N MET A 387 25.45 8.58 7.03
CA MET A 387 25.06 8.51 8.44
C MET A 387 26.05 9.22 9.38
N ASP A 388 27.35 9.10 9.12
CA ASP A 388 28.40 9.80 9.89
C ASP A 388 28.23 11.32 9.82
N ALA A 389 27.81 11.84 8.67
CA ALA A 389 27.56 13.27 8.47
C ALA A 389 26.37 13.80 9.30
N MET A 390 25.43 12.94 9.69
CA MET A 390 24.31 13.30 10.58
C MET A 390 24.72 13.46 12.04
N LYS A 391 25.88 12.90 12.44
CA LYS A 391 26.46 13.02 13.79
C LYS A 391 25.49 12.64 14.91
N THR A 392 24.76 11.55 14.72
CA THR A 392 23.70 11.08 15.61
C THR A 392 23.77 9.57 15.80
N GLU A 393 23.01 9.02 16.75
CA GLU A 393 22.95 7.57 16.98
C GLU A 393 22.22 6.88 15.81
N VAL A 394 22.76 5.76 15.34
CA VAL A 394 22.17 4.99 14.23
C VAL A 394 21.99 3.55 14.66
N THR A 395 20.77 3.04 14.52
CA THR A 395 20.44 1.62 14.70
C THR A 395 20.21 0.97 13.34
N TRP A 396 20.75 -0.22 13.14
CA TRP A 396 20.57 -1.03 11.94
C TRP A 396 19.85 -2.32 12.31
N ALA A 397 18.84 -2.69 11.53
CA ALA A 397 18.07 -3.90 11.70
C ALA A 397 17.81 -4.58 10.34
N ASP A 398 17.75 -5.90 10.37
CA ASP A 398 17.28 -6.74 9.27
C ASP A 398 15.85 -7.18 9.59
N SER A 399 14.92 -6.96 8.67
CA SER A 399 13.51 -7.32 8.80
C SER A 399 13.31 -8.83 8.87
N GLY A 400 14.23 -9.60 8.28
CA GLY A 400 14.12 -11.04 8.06
C GLY A 400 13.05 -11.43 7.03
N LEU A 401 12.36 -10.45 6.41
CA LEU A 401 11.26 -10.72 5.48
C LEU A 401 11.76 -11.31 4.16
N GLY A 402 12.90 -10.81 3.67
CA GLY A 402 13.46 -11.18 2.36
C GLY A 402 12.62 -10.71 1.17
N ALA A 403 11.74 -9.73 1.34
CA ALA A 403 10.87 -9.20 0.29
C ALA A 403 10.76 -7.67 0.34
N HIS A 404 10.41 -7.07 -0.81
CA HIS A 404 10.25 -5.63 -0.95
C HIS A 404 8.81 -5.19 -0.66
N ALA A 405 8.44 -5.05 0.62
CA ALA A 405 7.07 -4.73 1.04
C ALA A 405 6.98 -3.93 2.35
N THR A 406 6.13 -2.90 2.38
CA THR A 406 5.83 -2.11 3.60
C THR A 406 4.95 -2.85 4.61
N ALA A 407 4.16 -3.81 4.14
CA ALA A 407 3.20 -4.54 4.96
C ALA A 407 3.86 -5.27 6.15
N MET A 408 5.19 -5.46 6.14
CA MET A 408 5.92 -6.13 7.20
C MET A 408 5.89 -5.41 8.56
N PHE A 409 5.71 -4.09 8.58
CA PHE A 409 5.66 -3.31 9.82
C PHE A 409 4.35 -3.50 10.60
N LEU A 410 3.40 -4.24 10.03
CA LEU A 410 2.12 -4.55 10.64
C LEU A 410 2.10 -5.94 11.31
N ASP A 411 3.22 -6.68 11.28
CA ASP A 411 3.40 -7.90 12.08
C ASP A 411 4.38 -7.67 13.24
N ASP A 412 4.21 -8.43 14.30
CA ASP A 412 5.08 -8.42 15.48
C ASP A 412 6.40 -9.19 15.24
N ARG A 413 7.12 -8.85 14.17
CA ARG A 413 8.50 -9.35 13.96
C ARG A 413 9.46 -8.70 14.97
N PRO A 414 10.53 -9.39 15.39
CA PRO A 414 11.55 -8.79 16.26
C PRO A 414 12.05 -7.40 15.82
N PRO A 415 12.43 -7.16 14.54
CA PRO A 415 12.83 -5.83 14.07
C PRO A 415 11.70 -4.79 14.12
N THR A 416 10.45 -5.18 13.86
CA THR A 416 9.30 -4.28 14.04
C THR A 416 9.14 -3.91 15.51
N GLN A 417 9.31 -4.86 16.44
CA GLN A 417 9.25 -4.58 17.88
C GLN A 417 10.38 -3.64 18.31
N GLN A 418 11.61 -3.87 17.82
CA GLN A 418 12.75 -2.99 18.06
C GLN A 418 12.50 -1.57 17.55
N LEU A 419 11.88 -1.41 16.38
CA LEU A 419 11.50 -0.10 15.85
C LEU A 419 10.47 0.61 16.75
N ARG A 420 9.50 -0.11 17.30
CA ARG A 420 8.52 0.45 18.25
C ARG A 420 9.19 0.92 19.53
N GLU A 421 10.11 0.13 20.08
CA GLU A 421 10.89 0.49 21.27
C GLU A 421 11.79 1.71 21.00
N TRP A 422 12.45 1.75 19.85
CA TRP A 422 13.24 2.90 19.42
C TRP A 422 12.38 4.16 19.33
N TYR A 423 11.21 4.06 18.71
CA TYR A 423 10.27 5.17 18.58
C TYR A 423 9.79 5.67 19.95
N ALA A 424 9.34 4.77 20.82
CA ALA A 424 8.87 5.09 22.17
C ALA A 424 9.95 5.83 22.98
N LYS A 425 11.18 5.29 22.99
CA LYS A 425 12.35 5.92 23.62
C LYS A 425 12.64 7.30 23.02
N LEU A 426 12.56 7.43 21.70
CA LEU A 426 12.85 8.68 20.99
C LEU A 426 11.86 9.79 21.39
N VAL A 427 10.56 9.49 21.43
CA VAL A 427 9.52 10.49 21.75
C VAL A 427 9.27 10.65 23.24
N GLY A 428 9.82 9.77 24.08
CA GLY A 428 9.62 9.79 25.54
C GLY A 428 8.25 9.27 25.96
N ALA A 429 7.68 8.36 25.17
CA ALA A 429 6.48 7.61 25.56
C ALA A 429 6.94 6.41 26.39
N GLU A 430 6.57 6.39 27.68
CA GLU A 430 6.79 5.24 28.59
C GLU A 430 5.66 4.22 28.47
#